data_AF-A0A9P6DL63-F1
#
_entry.id   AF-A0A9P6DL63-F1
#
_cell.length_a   1.000
_cell.length_b   1.000
_cell.length_c   1.000
_cell.angle_alpha   90.00
_cell.angle_beta   90.00
_cell.angle_gamma   90.00
#
_symmetry.space_group_name_H-M   'P 1'
#
loop_
_entity.id
_entity.type
_entity.pdbx_description
1 polymer ?
#
loop_
_entity_poly.entity_id
_entity_poly.type
_entity_poly.pdbx_seq_one_letter_code
_entity_poly.pdbx_strand_id
1 'polypeptide(L)'
;KLPKGVTLQAIIIASDETHLTNFSGDKSMHAVYVTLGNIHDNVRRKPSFGSWMLLAKIPSSKFANTTFDSSGTKAEAQRMPGILKQQLFHESLKIVLAPLAIHNRMPHKTIGPDGYVCYTFPILMGWIADLKEQLVIAGVTQYACPVSMATYDDLGR
;
A
#
# COMPACT_ATOMS: atom_id res chain seq x y z
N LYS A 1 -14.13 -20.98 -0.52
CA LYS A 1 -13.43 -22.21 -0.05
C LYS A 1 -12.29 -22.50 -1.03
N LEU A 2 -11.08 -22.82 -0.53
CA LEU A 2 -9.94 -23.16 -1.38
C LEU A 2 -10.10 -24.54 -2.04
N PRO A 3 -9.59 -24.76 -3.26
CA PRO A 3 -9.57 -26.08 -3.88
C PRO A 3 -8.76 -27.08 -3.04
N LYS A 4 -9.09 -28.38 -3.17
CA LYS A 4 -8.36 -29.44 -2.45
C LYS A 4 -6.90 -29.47 -2.89
N GLY A 5 -5.97 -29.54 -1.93
CA GLY A 5 -4.52 -29.57 -2.20
C GLY A 5 -3.89 -28.20 -2.49
N VAL A 6 -4.63 -27.11 -2.29
CA VAL A 6 -4.12 -25.73 -2.43
C VAL A 6 -3.91 -25.10 -1.06
N THR A 7 -2.73 -24.52 -0.86
CA THR A 7 -2.37 -23.79 0.36
C THR A 7 -2.69 -22.30 0.21
N LEU A 8 -3.20 -21.67 1.26
CA LEU A 8 -3.36 -20.22 1.29
C LEU A 8 -1.98 -19.55 1.42
N GLN A 9 -1.65 -18.63 0.53
CA GLN A 9 -0.49 -17.76 0.66
C GLN A 9 -0.97 -16.38 1.12
N ALA A 10 -0.86 -16.12 2.42
CA ALA A 10 -1.26 -14.84 2.98
C ALA A 10 -0.21 -13.78 2.63
N ILE A 11 -0.60 -12.73 1.92
CA ILE A 11 0.26 -11.60 1.60
C ILE A 11 -0.07 -10.46 2.57
N ILE A 12 0.94 -9.95 3.26
CA ILE A 12 0.83 -8.75 4.11
C ILE A 12 1.74 -7.69 3.52
N ILE A 13 1.20 -6.49 3.33
CA ILE A 13 1.94 -5.33 2.84
C ILE A 13 2.19 -4.38 4.00
N ALA A 14 3.32 -3.69 3.98
CA ALA A 14 3.55 -2.51 4.80
C ALA A 14 4.00 -1.35 3.93
N SER A 15 3.62 -0.14 4.29
CA SER A 15 4.18 1.08 3.68
C SER A 15 4.81 1.94 4.77
N ASP A 16 5.76 2.78 4.36
CA ASP A 16 6.27 3.88 5.17
C ASP A 16 6.77 5.03 4.26
N GLU A 17 6.48 6.28 4.63
CA GLU A 17 6.95 7.45 3.89
C GLU A 17 8.38 7.76 4.32
N THR A 18 9.30 7.66 3.38
CA THR A 18 10.73 7.86 3.62
C THR A 18 11.22 9.12 2.92
N HIS A 19 11.92 9.98 3.66
CA HIS A 19 12.57 11.16 3.11
C HIS A 19 13.88 10.76 2.41
N LEU A 20 14.02 11.08 1.12
CA LEU A 20 15.21 10.75 0.33
C LEU A 20 16.33 11.76 0.53
N THR A 21 16.02 13.04 0.74
CA THR A 21 17.02 14.10 1.01
C THR A 21 16.46 15.16 1.97
N ASN A 22 17.14 15.40 3.09
CA ASN A 22 16.73 16.41 4.08
C ASN A 22 17.23 17.84 3.75
N PHE A 23 18.16 18.00 2.81
CA PHE A 23 18.88 19.27 2.60
C PHE A 23 18.87 19.82 1.17
N SER A 24 18.38 19.07 0.16
CA SER A 24 18.21 19.61 -1.19
C SER A 24 17.11 18.85 -1.94
N GLY A 25 15.99 19.53 -2.21
CA GLY A 25 14.90 19.05 -3.07
C GLY A 25 13.64 18.52 -2.37
N ASP A 26 13.62 18.34 -1.05
CA ASP A 26 12.47 17.88 -0.24
C ASP A 26 11.66 16.77 -0.94
N LYS A 27 12.37 15.72 -1.32
CA LYS A 27 11.82 14.56 -2.04
C LYS A 27 11.49 13.47 -1.03
N SER A 28 10.23 13.04 -1.01
CA SER A 28 9.81 11.84 -0.28
C SER A 28 9.46 10.72 -1.27
N MET A 29 9.44 9.48 -0.76
CA MET A 29 8.88 8.32 -1.47
C MET A 29 8.23 7.39 -0.46
N HIS A 30 7.21 6.64 -0.87
CA HIS A 30 6.67 5.58 -0.04
C HIS A 30 7.40 4.27 -0.36
N ALA A 31 8.06 3.70 0.63
CA ALA A 31 8.62 2.36 0.51
C ALA A 31 7.50 1.34 0.81
N VAL A 32 7.26 0.42 -0.11
CA VAL A 32 6.26 -0.65 0.04
C VAL A 32 6.99 -1.96 0.27
N TYR A 33 6.73 -2.60 1.39
CA TYR A 33 7.28 -3.89 1.78
C TYR A 33 6.21 -4.98 1.71
N VAL A 34 6.65 -6.21 1.49
CA VAL A 34 5.79 -7.40 1.46
C VAL A 34 6.36 -8.50 2.34
N THR A 35 5.48 -9.25 2.98
CA THR A 35 5.80 -10.45 3.75
C THR A 35 4.70 -11.49 3.60
N LEU A 36 5.01 -12.73 3.98
CA LEU A 36 4.04 -13.80 4.03
C LEU A 36 3.43 -13.90 5.43
N GLY A 37 2.10 -13.90 5.51
CA GLY A 37 1.35 -14.21 6.73
C GLY A 37 1.54 -15.65 7.20
N ASN A 38 2.02 -16.53 6.31
CA ASN A 38 2.40 -17.91 6.64
C ASN A 38 3.66 -18.00 7.53
N ILE A 39 4.45 -16.92 7.63
CA ILE A 39 5.60 -16.84 8.53
C ILE A 39 5.08 -16.49 9.94
N HIS A 40 5.56 -17.20 10.95
CA HIS A 40 5.18 -16.95 12.34
C HIS A 40 5.56 -15.52 12.76
N ASP A 41 4.72 -14.88 13.58
CA ASP A 41 4.86 -13.46 13.91
C ASP A 41 6.19 -13.13 14.63
N ASN A 42 6.63 -14.00 15.53
CA ASN A 42 7.91 -13.91 16.24
C ASN A 42 9.13 -13.96 15.29
N VAL A 43 9.01 -14.59 14.12
CA VAL A 43 10.06 -14.60 13.08
C VAL A 43 9.95 -13.32 12.26
N ARG A 44 8.74 -12.97 11.82
CA ARG A 44 8.47 -11.77 11.01
C ARG A 44 8.89 -10.47 11.71
N ARG A 45 8.82 -10.41 13.04
CA ARG A 45 9.21 -9.25 13.86
C ARG A 45 10.72 -9.11 14.06
N LYS A 46 11.53 -10.13 13.74
CA LYS A 46 12.98 -10.08 13.91
C LYS A 46 13.64 -9.54 12.64
N PRO A 47 14.28 -8.35 12.68
CA PRO A 47 14.91 -7.78 11.49
C PRO A 47 15.98 -8.69 10.87
N SER A 48 16.69 -9.47 11.70
CA SER A 48 17.74 -10.40 11.26
C SER A 48 17.26 -11.57 10.40
N PHE A 49 15.97 -11.88 10.41
CA PHE A 49 15.41 -13.01 9.66
C PHE A 49 14.99 -12.65 8.23
N GLY A 50 15.10 -11.37 7.82
CA GLY A 50 14.83 -10.96 6.44
C GLY A 50 13.42 -11.33 5.94
N SER A 51 12.45 -11.43 6.84
CA SER A 51 11.08 -11.89 6.50
C SER A 51 10.25 -10.84 5.76
N TRP A 52 10.79 -9.64 5.57
CA TRP A 52 10.21 -8.54 4.81
C TRP A 52 11.08 -8.24 3.60
N MET A 53 10.45 -8.08 2.43
CA MET A 53 11.11 -7.71 1.19
C MET A 53 10.58 -6.37 0.72
N LEU A 54 11.47 -5.49 0.24
CA LEU A 54 11.06 -4.26 -0.44
C LEU A 54 10.43 -4.63 -1.79
N LEU A 55 9.14 -4.35 -1.95
CA LEU A 55 8.37 -4.63 -3.16
C LEU A 55 8.49 -3.47 -4.17
N ALA A 56 8.34 -2.22 -3.70
CA ALA A 56 8.39 -1.05 -4.57
C ALA A 56 8.75 0.23 -3.81
N LYS A 57 9.18 1.24 -4.57
CA LYS A 57 9.34 2.64 -4.13
C LYS A 57 8.37 3.49 -4.93
N ILE A 58 7.33 4.00 -4.29
CA ILE A 58 6.29 4.81 -4.94
C ILE A 58 6.72 6.28 -4.89
N PRO A 59 6.69 6.98 -6.04
CA PRO A 59 7.04 8.39 -6.09
C PRO A 59 6.02 9.26 -5.35
N SER A 60 6.52 10.24 -4.60
CA SER A 60 5.72 11.34 -4.06
C SER A 60 6.02 12.61 -4.87
N SER A 61 4.97 13.23 -5.41
CA SER A 61 5.06 14.50 -6.14
C SER A 61 4.17 15.53 -5.46
N LYS A 62 4.69 16.75 -5.32
CA LYS A 62 3.93 17.89 -4.78
C LYS A 62 3.00 18.53 -5.82
N PHE A 63 3.19 18.20 -7.11
CA PHE A 63 2.48 18.84 -8.23
C PHE A 63 2.50 20.38 -8.16
N ALA A 64 3.60 20.98 -7.68
CA ALA A 64 3.68 22.42 -7.43
C ALA A 64 3.66 23.27 -8.72
N ASN A 65 4.05 22.68 -9.86
CA ASN A 65 4.16 23.38 -11.15
C ASN A 65 3.00 23.05 -12.11
N THR A 66 1.94 22.39 -11.65
CA THR A 66 0.77 22.13 -12.49
C THR A 66 -0.14 23.35 -12.52
N THR A 67 -0.40 23.89 -13.71
CA THR A 67 -1.42 24.92 -13.93
C THR A 67 -2.79 24.26 -14.08
N PHE A 68 -3.75 24.72 -13.30
CA PHE A 68 -5.15 24.31 -13.42
C PHE A 68 -5.93 25.37 -14.17
N ASP A 69 -6.88 24.95 -15.00
CA ASP A 69 -7.73 25.87 -15.75
C ASP A 69 -8.52 26.78 -14.78
N SER A 70 -8.71 28.03 -15.19
CA SER A 70 -9.34 29.09 -14.39
C SER A 70 -10.86 28.95 -14.29
N SER A 71 -11.42 27.90 -14.90
CA SER A 71 -12.85 27.60 -14.92
C SER A 71 -13.38 27.09 -13.57
N GLY A 72 -12.51 26.65 -12.66
CA GLY A 72 -12.85 26.21 -11.31
C GLY A 72 -12.67 27.29 -10.23
N THR A 73 -13.20 27.02 -9.04
CA THR A 73 -13.01 27.87 -7.85
C THR A 73 -11.56 27.80 -7.34
N LYS A 74 -11.10 28.87 -6.68
CA LYS A 74 -9.77 28.91 -6.03
C LYS A 74 -9.57 27.76 -5.02
N ALA A 75 -10.64 27.33 -4.36
CA ALA A 75 -10.61 26.22 -3.40
C ALA A 75 -10.40 24.85 -4.08
N GLU A 76 -10.98 24.64 -5.27
CA GLU A 76 -10.75 23.42 -6.06
C GLU A 76 -9.30 23.36 -6.53
N ALA A 77 -8.78 24.46 -7.08
CA ALA A 77 -7.38 24.55 -7.52
C ALA A 77 -6.38 24.23 -6.39
N GLN A 78 -6.70 24.59 -5.14
CA GLN A 78 -5.87 24.27 -3.97
C GLN A 78 -5.93 22.79 -3.55
N ARG A 79 -7.04 22.09 -3.81
CA ARG A 79 -7.22 20.66 -3.48
C ARG A 79 -6.62 19.73 -4.53
N MET A 80 -6.56 20.17 -5.78
CA MET A 80 -6.11 19.36 -6.92
C MET A 80 -4.74 18.67 -6.72
N PRO A 81 -3.68 19.35 -6.21
CA PRO A 81 -2.40 18.68 -5.97
C PRO A 81 -2.50 17.47 -5.03
N GLY A 82 -3.34 17.55 -3.99
CA GLY A 82 -3.57 16.46 -3.05
C GLY A 82 -4.27 15.27 -3.70
N ILE A 83 -5.26 15.54 -4.54
CA ILE A 83 -5.98 14.52 -5.32
C ILE A 83 -5.01 13.82 -6.30
N LEU A 84 -4.19 14.59 -7.02
CA LEU A 84 -3.18 14.05 -7.94
C LEU A 84 -2.12 13.21 -7.20
N LYS A 85 -1.71 13.60 -5.99
CA LYS A 85 -0.81 12.80 -5.14
C LYS A 85 -1.44 11.45 -4.79
N GLN A 86 -2.70 11.44 -4.38
CA GLN A 86 -3.42 10.20 -4.11
C GLN A 86 -3.57 9.34 -5.37
N GLN A 87 -3.95 9.93 -6.51
CA GLN A 87 -4.06 9.20 -7.78
C GLN A 87 -2.73 8.58 -8.21
N LEU A 88 -1.62 9.34 -8.11
CA LEU A 88 -0.29 8.82 -8.43
C LEU A 88 0.07 7.61 -7.56
N PHE A 89 -0.23 7.67 -6.26
CA PHE A 89 0.01 6.57 -5.33
C PHE A 89 -0.81 5.33 -5.72
N HIS A 90 -2.11 5.50 -5.98
CA HIS A 90 -3.02 4.40 -6.35
C HIS A 90 -2.72 3.79 -7.72
N GLU A 91 -2.40 4.60 -8.74
CA GLU A 91 -1.98 4.09 -10.05
C GLU A 91 -0.64 3.36 -9.98
N SER A 92 0.30 3.85 -9.15
CA SER A 92 1.56 3.14 -8.91
C SER A 92 1.31 1.78 -8.24
N LEU A 93 0.45 1.72 -7.23
CA LEU A 93 0.08 0.47 -6.57
C LEU A 93 -0.64 -0.50 -7.50
N LYS A 94 -1.51 0.00 -8.38
CA LYS A 94 -2.19 -0.83 -9.38
C LYS A 94 -1.20 -1.55 -10.29
N ILE A 95 -0.10 -0.88 -10.67
CA ILE A 95 0.98 -1.49 -11.45
C ILE A 95 1.72 -2.53 -10.60
N VAL A 96 2.14 -2.15 -9.38
CA VAL A 96 2.93 -3.02 -8.48
C VAL A 96 2.15 -4.28 -8.08
N LEU A 97 0.85 -4.15 -7.84
CA LEU A 97 -0.03 -5.23 -7.37
C LEU A 97 -0.78 -5.94 -8.50
N ALA A 98 -0.55 -5.58 -9.77
CA ALA A 98 -1.15 -6.25 -10.92
C ALA A 98 -0.95 -7.78 -10.91
N PRO A 99 0.23 -8.32 -10.55
CA PRO A 99 0.42 -9.78 -10.45
C PRO A 99 -0.51 -10.39 -9.39
N LEU A 100 -0.70 -9.73 -8.25
CA LEU A 100 -1.56 -10.21 -7.18
C LEU A 100 -3.02 -10.27 -7.62
N ALA A 101 -3.50 -9.28 -8.39
CA ALA A 101 -4.85 -9.27 -8.94
C ALA A 101 -5.12 -10.43 -9.92
N ILE A 102 -4.11 -10.85 -10.68
CA ILE A 102 -4.17 -11.99 -11.60
C ILE A 102 -4.16 -13.30 -10.80
N HIS A 103 -3.20 -13.45 -9.89
CA HIS A 103 -3.01 -14.69 -9.13
C HIS A 103 -4.08 -14.93 -8.05
N ASN A 104 -4.78 -13.88 -7.59
CA ASN A 104 -5.94 -14.03 -6.69
C ASN A 104 -7.17 -14.65 -7.38
N ARG A 105 -7.08 -15.05 -8.65
CA ARG A 105 -8.14 -15.76 -9.38
C ARG A 105 -7.85 -17.25 -9.56
N MET A 106 -6.59 -17.66 -9.50
CA MET A 106 -6.17 -19.03 -9.79
C MET A 106 -4.98 -19.46 -8.93
N PRO A 107 -4.97 -20.69 -8.40
CA PRO A 107 -3.78 -21.23 -7.73
C PRO A 107 -2.57 -21.22 -8.67
N HIS A 108 -1.40 -20.85 -8.15
CA HIS A 108 -0.13 -20.90 -8.87
C HIS A 108 0.84 -21.87 -8.20
N LYS A 109 1.78 -22.41 -8.97
CA LYS A 109 2.82 -23.28 -8.43
C LYS A 109 3.84 -22.45 -7.67
N THR A 110 4.16 -22.87 -6.45
CA THR A 110 5.23 -22.29 -5.64
C THR A 110 6.06 -23.42 -5.04
N ILE A 111 7.31 -23.12 -4.68
CA ILE A 111 8.19 -24.07 -4.00
C ILE A 111 8.02 -23.86 -2.49
N GLY A 112 7.65 -24.92 -1.79
CA GLY A 112 7.53 -24.93 -0.34
C GLY A 112 8.89 -24.81 0.36
N PRO A 113 8.90 -24.55 1.68
CA PRO A 113 10.13 -24.48 2.46
C PRO A 113 10.88 -25.83 2.53
N ASP A 114 10.19 -26.93 2.25
CA ASP A 114 10.69 -28.29 2.14
C ASP A 114 11.21 -28.64 0.74
N GLY A 115 11.15 -27.69 -0.21
CA GLY A 115 11.60 -27.87 -1.59
C GLY A 115 10.58 -28.54 -2.53
N TYR A 116 9.41 -28.94 -2.02
CA TYR A 116 8.38 -29.54 -2.87
C TYR A 116 7.52 -28.49 -3.57
N VAL A 117 7.06 -28.81 -4.78
CA VAL A 117 6.13 -27.95 -5.51
C VAL A 117 4.74 -28.10 -4.92
N CYS A 118 4.14 -26.99 -4.48
CA CYS A 118 2.75 -26.93 -4.02
C CYS A 118 1.96 -25.89 -4.81
N TYR A 119 0.64 -26.06 -4.85
CA TYR A 119 -0.26 -25.05 -5.39
C TYR A 119 -0.63 -24.08 -4.27
N THR A 120 -0.45 -22.79 -4.53
CA THR A 120 -0.78 -21.74 -3.57
C THR A 120 -1.72 -20.71 -4.15
N PHE A 121 -2.55 -20.15 -3.27
CA PHE A 121 -3.51 -19.13 -3.63
C PHE A 121 -3.19 -17.84 -2.84
N PRO A 122 -2.64 -16.80 -3.50
CA PRO A 122 -2.23 -15.59 -2.82
C PRO A 122 -3.42 -14.69 -2.52
N ILE A 123 -3.55 -14.26 -1.28
CA ILE A 123 -4.58 -13.31 -0.84
C ILE A 123 -3.91 -12.17 -0.09
N LEU A 124 -4.24 -10.93 -0.46
CA LEU A 124 -3.90 -9.77 0.36
C LEU A 124 -4.70 -9.85 1.68
N MET A 125 -4.01 -10.17 2.76
CA MET A 125 -4.61 -10.38 4.08
C MET A 125 -4.61 -9.11 4.92
N GLY A 126 -3.64 -8.22 4.72
CA GLY A 126 -3.57 -6.99 5.51
C GLY A 126 -2.56 -5.98 4.97
N TRP A 127 -2.76 -4.73 5.38
CA TRP A 127 -1.86 -3.63 5.12
C TRP A 127 -1.50 -2.96 6.45
N ILE A 128 -0.21 -2.89 6.76
CA ILE A 128 0.32 -2.23 7.95
C ILE A 128 0.83 -0.86 7.55
N ALA A 129 0.25 0.19 8.12
CA ALA A 129 0.61 1.57 7.84
C ALA A 129 0.23 2.43 9.05
N ASP A 130 0.91 3.56 9.21
CA ASP A 130 0.51 4.57 10.21
C ASP A 130 -0.78 5.28 9.78
N LEU A 131 -1.35 6.15 10.63
CA LEU A 131 -2.61 6.82 10.31
C LEU A 131 -2.52 7.66 9.03
N LYS A 132 -1.43 8.40 8.82
CA LYS A 132 -1.29 9.28 7.65
C LYS A 132 -1.31 8.48 6.37
N GLU A 133 -0.60 7.36 6.34
CA GLU A 133 -0.59 6.47 5.18
C GLU A 133 -1.89 5.69 5.04
N GLN A 134 -2.53 5.27 6.12
CA GLN A 134 -3.87 4.65 6.06
C GLN A 134 -4.88 5.55 5.37
N LEU A 135 -4.82 6.86 5.61
CA LEU A 135 -5.69 7.83 4.93
C LEU A 135 -5.40 7.90 3.41
N VAL A 136 -4.13 7.83 3.01
CA VAL A 136 -3.72 7.78 1.59
C VAL A 136 -4.19 6.49 0.93
N ILE A 137 -4.00 5.35 1.60
CA ILE A 137 -4.44 4.02 1.14
C ILE A 137 -5.96 3.96 1.01
N ALA A 138 -6.70 4.51 1.98
CA ALA A 138 -8.16 4.56 1.92
C ALA A 138 -8.69 5.63 0.94
N GLY A 139 -7.84 6.57 0.50
CA GLY A 139 -8.24 7.68 -0.36
C GLY A 139 -9.17 8.67 0.34
N VAL A 140 -9.06 8.81 1.66
CA VAL A 140 -9.91 9.68 2.49
C VAL A 140 -9.14 10.92 2.97
N THR A 141 -9.87 11.92 3.43
CA THR A 141 -9.29 13.17 3.94
C THR A 141 -8.78 13.01 5.38
N GLN A 142 -7.89 13.91 5.81
CA GLN A 142 -7.23 13.89 7.13
C GLN A 142 -8.16 13.87 8.36
N TYR A 143 -9.44 14.18 8.19
CA TYR A 143 -10.44 14.28 9.26
C TYR A 143 -11.54 13.21 9.14
N ALA A 144 -11.26 12.12 8.43
CA ALA A 144 -12.16 10.99 8.28
C ALA A 144 -11.52 9.72 8.86
N CYS A 145 -12.36 8.76 9.25
CA CYS A 145 -11.88 7.44 9.63
C CYS A 145 -11.48 6.64 8.38
N PRO A 146 -10.26 6.05 8.30
CA PRO A 146 -9.88 5.21 7.16
C PRO A 146 -10.52 3.80 7.20
N VAL A 147 -11.19 3.43 8.29
CA VAL A 147 -11.75 2.09 8.52
C VAL A 147 -13.29 2.10 8.61
N SER A 148 -13.91 3.25 8.84
CA SER A 148 -15.36 3.38 9.04
C SER A 148 -15.92 4.57 8.28
N MET A 149 -17.25 4.71 8.28
CA MET A 149 -17.95 5.84 7.66
C MET A 149 -18.01 7.08 8.58
N ALA A 150 -17.35 7.03 9.74
CA ALA A 150 -17.33 8.14 10.69
C ALA A 150 -16.66 9.37 10.07
N THR A 151 -17.36 10.50 10.14
CA THR A 151 -16.89 11.81 9.71
C THR A 151 -16.23 12.55 10.87
N TYR A 152 -15.67 13.73 10.59
CA TYR A 152 -15.05 14.57 11.61
C TYR A 152 -15.96 14.83 12.81
N ASP A 153 -17.27 15.01 12.56
CA ASP A 153 -18.25 15.33 13.61
C ASP A 153 -18.52 14.13 14.53
N ASP A 154 -18.31 12.91 14.04
CA ASP A 154 -18.53 11.66 14.78
C ASP A 154 -17.32 11.25 15.63
N LEU A 155 -16.13 11.77 15.34
CA LEU A 155 -14.87 11.29 15.93
C LEU A 155 -14.63 11.78 17.37
N GLY A 156 -15.45 12.71 17.87
CA GLY A 156 -15.28 13.29 19.21
C GLY A 156 -13.99 14.10 19.30
N ARG A 157 -14.05 15.29 19.90
CA ARG A 157 -12.85 16.10 20.14
C ARG A 157 -12.05 15.58 21.32
#